data_AF-A0A183Q472-F1
#
_entry.id   AF-A0A183Q472-F1
#
_cell.length_a   1.000
_cell.length_b   1.000
_cell.length_c   1.000
_cell.angle_alpha   90.00
_cell.angle_beta   90.00
_cell.angle_gamma   90.00
#
_symmetry.space_group_name_H-M   'P 1'
#
loop_
_entity.id
_entity.type
_entity.pdbx_description
1 polymer ?
#
loop_
_entity_poly.entity_id
_entity_poly.type
_entity_poly.pdbx_seq_one_letter_code
_entity_poly.pdbx_strand_id
1 'polypeptide(L)' 'MSLRTILLSIQALLASPEPDDPQDAVVANQYKSSIDAFNRTARHWAGIYANGPGCDPHCVDLVDKLVQMGFDEVK' A
#
# COMPACT_ATOMS: atom_id res chain seq x y z
N MET A 1 21.42 -19.30 5.01
CA MET A 1 20.20 -18.47 5.19
C MET A 1 19.78 -18.54 6.65
N SER A 2 19.51 -17.39 7.28
CA SER A 2 18.96 -17.32 8.65
C SER A 2 17.67 -16.49 8.65
N LEU A 3 16.83 -16.62 9.68
CA LEU A 3 15.62 -15.79 9.83
C LEU A 3 15.93 -14.29 9.75
N ARG A 4 17.02 -13.85 10.39
CA ARG A 4 17.49 -12.46 10.33
C ARG A 4 17.73 -12.01 8.89
N THR A 5 18.38 -12.85 8.08
CA THR A 5 18.68 -12.54 6.68
C THR A 5 17.39 -12.42 5.86
N ILE A 6 16.40 -13.28 6.11
CA ILE A 6 15.11 -13.27 5.41
C ILE A 6 14.32 -11.99 5.76
N LEU A 7 14.28 -11.61 7.04
CA LEU A 7 13.58 -10.39 7.45
C LEU A 7 14.20 -9.13 6.84
N LEU A 8 15.54 -9.08 6.77
CA LEU A 8 16.24 -7.99 6.08
C LEU A 8 15.96 -7.95 4.58
N SER A 9 15.84 -9.11 3.91
CA SER A 9 15.46 -9.13 2.50
C SER A 9 14.02 -8.65 2.27
N ILE A 10 13.09 -8.98 3.17
CA ILE A 10 11.71 -8.47 3.09
C ILE A 10 11.69 -6.95 3.30
N GLN A 11 12.44 -6.43 4.28
CA GLN A 11 12.56 -4.99 4.48
C GLN A 11 13.16 -4.27 3.26
N ALA A 12 14.17 -4.88 2.63
CA ALA A 12 14.76 -4.34 1.40
C ALA A 12 13.77 -4.34 0.24
N LEU A 13 12.94 -5.40 0.10
CA LEU A 13 11.90 -5.49 -0.92
C LEU A 13 10.83 -4.41 -0.75
N LEU A 14 10.45 -4.07 0.49
CA LEU A 14 9.52 -2.96 0.76
C LEU A 14 10.11 -1.59 0.38
N ALA A 15 11.43 -1.44 0.45
CA ALA A 15 12.13 -0.20 0.08
C ALA A 15 12.40 -0.09 -1.43
N SER A 16 12.53 -1.22 -2.13
CA SER A 16 12.84 -1.30 -3.56
C SER A 16 11.98 -2.39 -4.21
N PRO A 17 10.72 -2.08 -4.57
CA PRO A 17 9.83 -3.05 -5.22
C PRO A 17 10.27 -3.34 -6.64
N GLU A 18 9.98 -4.55 -7.14
CA GLU A 18 10.30 -4.97 -8.51
C GLU A 18 9.03 -5.10 -9.36
N PRO A 19 8.65 -4.08 -10.15
CA PRO A 19 7.35 -4.04 -10.80
C PRO A 19 7.31 -4.85 -12.11
N ASP A 20 8.46 -5.28 -12.64
CA ASP A 20 8.57 -6.15 -13.83
C ASP A 20 8.33 -7.63 -13.52
N ASP A 21 8.46 -8.04 -12.26
CA ASP A 21 8.07 -9.37 -11.75
C ASP A 21 7.06 -9.24 -10.60
N PRO A 22 5.79 -8.87 -10.91
CA PRO A 22 4.85 -8.43 -9.88
C PRO A 22 4.14 -9.58 -9.19
N GLN A 23 3.96 -9.45 -7.87
CA GLN A 23 3.03 -10.32 -7.12
C GLN A 23 1.57 -9.93 -7.34
N ASP A 24 1.30 -8.62 -7.48
CA ASP A 24 0.00 -8.04 -7.79
C ASP A 24 0.12 -7.13 -9.02
N ALA A 25 -0.55 -7.52 -10.10
CA ALA A 25 -0.49 -6.80 -11.37
C ALA A 25 -1.12 -5.41 -11.32
N VAL A 26 -2.16 -5.19 -10.50
CA VAL A 26 -2.85 -3.90 -10.39
C VAL A 26 -1.96 -2.90 -9.67
N VAL A 27 -1.36 -3.31 -8.55
CA VAL A 27 -0.44 -2.46 -7.77
C VAL A 27 0.82 -2.15 -8.58
N ALA A 28 1.38 -3.14 -9.29
CA ALA A 28 2.54 -2.91 -10.16
C ALA A 28 2.23 -1.97 -11.33
N ASN A 29 1.03 -2.09 -11.93
CA ASN A 29 0.61 -1.15 -12.97
C ASN A 29 0.43 0.27 -12.43
N GLN A 30 -0.13 0.42 -11.21
CA GLN A 30 -0.22 1.73 -10.54
C GLN A 30 1.17 2.30 -10.29
N TYR A 31 2.12 1.48 -9.81
CA TYR A 31 3.51 1.87 -9.58
C TYR A 31 4.18 2.39 -10.85
N LYS A 32 4.03 1.67 -11.98
CA LYS A 32 4.61 2.06 -13.28
C LYS A 32 3.92 3.27 -13.92
N SER A 33 2.60 3.34 -13.81
CA SER A 33 1.80 4.37 -14.50
C SER A 33 1.72 5.69 -13.72
N SER A 34 1.66 5.62 -12.39
CA SER A 34 1.49 6.79 -11.53
C SER A 34 2.09 6.55 -10.14
N ILE A 35 3.38 6.88 -10.00
CA ILE A 35 4.11 6.72 -8.74
C ILE A 35 3.52 7.59 -7.61
N ASP A 36 2.97 8.77 -7.94
CA ASP A 36 2.30 9.64 -6.97
C ASP A 36 1.04 8.99 -6.39
N ALA A 37 0.23 8.36 -7.24
CA ALA A 37 -0.96 7.63 -6.79
C ALA A 37 -0.57 6.42 -5.94
N PHE A 38 0.43 5.65 -6.38
CA PHE A 38 0.98 4.54 -5.61
C PHE A 38 1.45 4.98 -4.23
N ASN A 39 2.23 6.06 -4.13
CA ASN A 39 2.74 6.56 -2.85
C ASN A 39 1.63 6.99 -1.89
N ARG A 40 0.55 7.60 -2.39
CA ARG A 40 -0.62 7.96 -1.57
C ARG A 40 -1.36 6.73 -1.09
N THR A 41 -1.65 5.78 -1.98
CA THR A 41 -2.33 4.53 -1.64
C THR A 41 -1.50 3.71 -0.64
N ALA A 42 -0.20 3.51 -0.89
CA ALA A 42 0.70 2.78 -0.01
C ALA A 42 0.80 3.43 1.39
N ARG A 43 0.88 4.76 1.44
CA ARG A 43 0.88 5.51 2.72
C ARG A 43 -0.43 5.31 3.48
N HIS A 44 -1.58 5.45 2.81
CA HIS A 44 -2.89 5.22 3.41
C HIS A 44 -3.04 3.80 3.97
N TRP A 45 -2.64 2.78 3.20
CA TRP A 45 -2.65 1.39 3.65
C TRP A 45 -1.71 1.14 4.83
N ALA A 46 -0.51 1.75 4.82
CA ALA A 46 0.41 1.67 5.95
C ALA A 46 -0.20 2.30 7.23
N GLY A 47 -0.95 3.39 7.10
CA GLY A 47 -1.68 4.02 8.20
C GLY A 47 -2.77 3.11 8.79
N ILE A 48 -3.61 2.51 7.93
CA ILE A 48 -4.75 1.70 8.37
C ILE A 48 -4.31 0.34 8.92
N TYR A 49 -3.44 -0.39 8.21
CA TYR A 49 -3.15 -1.79 8.52
C TYR A 49 -1.84 -2.01 9.28
N ALA A 50 -0.92 -1.04 9.25
CA ALA A 50 0.42 -1.18 9.83
C ALA A 50 0.79 -0.07 10.83
N ASN A 51 -0.19 0.73 11.27
CA ASN A 51 -0.01 1.79 12.26
C ASN A 51 1.06 2.83 11.86
N GLY A 52 1.19 3.08 10.56
CA GLY A 52 2.16 3.98 9.96
C GLY A 52 1.83 5.48 10.15
N PRO A 53 2.80 6.38 9.95
CA PRO A 53 2.70 7.79 10.36
C PRO A 53 1.85 8.70 9.46
N GLY A 54 0.93 8.17 8.65
CA GLY A 54 0.06 9.04 7.87
C GLY A 54 -1.03 8.29 7.12
N CYS A 55 -2.28 8.61 7.43
CA CYS A 55 -3.39 8.38 6.51
C CYS A 55 -3.45 9.59 5.57
N ASP A 56 -3.51 9.35 4.26
CA ASP A 56 -3.78 10.43 3.30
C ASP A 56 -5.23 10.90 3.50
N PRO A 57 -5.49 12.19 3.84
CA PRO A 57 -6.83 12.67 4.15
C PRO A 57 -7.80 12.50 2.97
N HIS A 58 -7.31 12.62 1.73
CA HIS A 58 -8.15 12.49 0.55
C HIS A 58 -8.64 11.04 0.39
N CYS A 59 -7.79 10.06 0.66
CA CYS A 59 -8.19 8.65 0.63
C CYS A 59 -9.21 8.34 1.73
N VAL A 60 -9.04 8.87 2.94
CA VAL A 60 -10.00 8.69 4.05
C VAL A 60 -11.37 9.27 3.67
N ASP A 61 -11.42 10.50 3.16
CA ASP A 61 -12.68 11.14 2.76
C ASP A 61 -13.45 10.36 1.67
N LEU A 62 -12.71 9.72 0.76
CA LEU A 62 -13.31 8.90 -0.30
C LEU A 62 -13.86 7.58 0.24
N VAL A 63 -13.13 6.93 1.16
CA VAL A 63 -13.59 5.71 1.82
C VAL A 63 -14.82 6.00 2.67
N ASP A 64 -14.83 7.08 3.45
CA ASP A 64 -15.98 7.49 4.27
C ASP A 64 -17.25 7.71 3.43
N LYS A 65 -17.12 8.30 2.24
CA LYS A 65 -18.26 8.44 1.32
C LYS A 65 -18.80 7.09 0.85
N LEU A 66 -17.94 6.12 0.57
CA LEU A 66 -18.36 4.78 0.14
C LEU A 66 -19.03 4.03 1.30
N VAL A 67 -18.49 4.15 2.51
CA VAL A 67 -19.10 3.58 3.72
C VAL A 67 -20.47 4.20 3.98
N GLN A 68 -20.62 5.52 3.80
CA GLN A 68 -21.92 6.21 3.90
C GLN A 68 -22.92 5.77 2.84
N MET A 69 -22.46 5.31 1.67
CA MET A 69 -23.31 4.73 0.62
C MET A 69 -23.74 3.28 0.94
N GLY A 70 -23.27 2.71 2.06
CA GLY A 70 -23.63 1.37 2.51
C GLY A 70 -22.70 0.25 2.04
N PHE A 71 -21.51 0.58 1.53
CA PHE A 71 -20.48 -0.40 1.23
C PHE A 71 -19.69 -0.77 2.50
N ASP A 72 -19.37 -2.06 2.65
CA ASP A 72 -18.58 -2.54 3.77
C ASP A 72 -17.10 -2.18 3.61
N GLU A 73 -16.48 -1.73 4.71
CA GLU A 73 -15.03 -1.55 4.79
C GLU A 73 -14.39 -2.85 5.28
N VAL A 74 -13.48 -3.41 4.47
CA VAL A 74 -12.70 -4.59 4.88
C VAL A 74 -11.51 -4.12 5.72
N LYS A 75 -11.59 -4.36 7.03
CA LYS A 75 -10.49 -4.17 7.98
C LYS A 75 -9.72 -5.46 8.22
#